data_AF-A0A1R1Y3S7-F1
#
_entry.id   AF-A0A1R1Y3S7-F1
#
_cell.length_a   1.000
_cell.length_b   1.000
_cell.length_c   1.000
_cell.angle_alpha   90.00
_cell.angle_beta   90.00
_cell.angle_gamma   90.00
#
_symmetry.space_group_name_H-M   'P 1'
#
loop_
_entity.id
_entity.type
_entity.pdbx_description
1 polymer ?
#
loop_
_entity_poly.entity_id
_entity_poly.type
_entity_poly.pdbx_seq_one_letter_code
_entity_poly.pdbx_strand_id
1 'polypeptide(L)'
;MMKLKALRFNPSTSSVLSFQRAAVSSTRNFWSASRCLNQVSVSNSEVSSSNNNSFLLSRSKPKLTVTKFNKPFSDRKQVLFERYEAIFSQSPAILVVQYINLPAESWTELRHKLKIECHGAEATVLKGGIAAAVVRGTPLDRMKFLFTGSVFTISWPIASQSPTYVNTIGKCPGEFVLPAEIKKALEIVSSYSQKLIPLGGMVDNALLTHKMIKDYTNTPSQHELLSQVVGILQNPASSLTRTLNHIPSRLVNVLKNMHQQ
;
A
#
# COMPACT_ATOMS: atom_id res chain seq x y z
N MET A 1 13.75 -33.91 -66.09
CA MET A 1 13.84 -35.19 -65.36
C MET A 1 13.91 -34.85 -63.87
N MET A 2 12.88 -35.21 -63.09
CA MET A 2 12.94 -36.18 -61.98
C MET A 2 13.95 -35.80 -60.87
N LYS A 3 13.68 -35.85 -59.56
CA LYS A 3 12.56 -36.30 -58.70
C LYS A 3 13.02 -36.03 -57.25
N LEU A 4 12.07 -35.80 -56.34
CA LEU A 4 12.01 -36.32 -54.95
C LEU A 4 13.27 -36.30 -54.05
N LYS A 5 13.13 -35.73 -52.83
CA LYS A 5 13.08 -36.55 -51.60
C LYS A 5 12.65 -35.73 -50.37
N ALA A 6 11.46 -36.05 -49.88
CA ALA A 6 11.05 -35.82 -48.51
C ALA A 6 11.64 -36.93 -47.61
N LEU A 7 12.05 -36.59 -46.39
CA LEU A 7 12.39 -37.53 -45.33
C LEU A 7 11.26 -37.57 -44.29
N ARG A 8 10.77 -38.80 -44.08
CA ARG A 8 9.83 -39.32 -43.07
C ARG A 8 10.54 -39.45 -41.70
N PHE A 9 9.89 -39.51 -40.52
CA PHE A 9 9.14 -40.65 -39.92
C PHE A 9 8.63 -40.17 -38.53
N ASN A 10 7.31 -40.15 -38.18
CA ASN A 10 6.42 -41.20 -37.56
C ASN A 10 6.33 -41.10 -36.01
N PRO A 11 5.37 -41.73 -35.27
CA PRO A 11 4.00 -42.22 -35.56
C PRO A 11 2.94 -41.94 -34.43
N SER A 12 1.68 -42.33 -34.69
CA SER A 12 0.64 -42.80 -33.72
C SER A 12 -0.09 -41.70 -32.89
N THR A 13 -1.41 -41.66 -32.69
CA THR A 13 -2.50 -42.66 -32.72
C THR A 13 -3.86 -42.02 -33.10
N SER A 14 -4.69 -42.85 -33.75
CA SER A 14 -6.16 -42.86 -33.99
C SER A 14 -7.06 -42.04 -33.04
N SER A 15 -8.25 -41.55 -33.40
CA SER A 15 -9.31 -42.09 -34.27
C SER A 15 -10.34 -41.01 -34.62
N VAL A 16 -10.90 -41.15 -35.83
CA VAL A 16 -11.95 -40.32 -36.43
C VAL A 16 -13.31 -40.93 -36.10
N LEU A 17 -14.30 -40.13 -35.70
CA LEU A 17 -15.71 -40.52 -35.79
C LEU A 17 -16.54 -39.41 -36.45
N SER A 18 -17.28 -39.88 -37.43
CA SER A 18 -18.02 -39.18 -38.49
C SER A 18 -19.25 -38.43 -38.01
N PHE A 19 -19.47 -37.25 -38.57
CA PHE A 19 -20.77 -36.59 -38.60
C PHE A 19 -21.69 -37.29 -39.60
N GLN A 20 -22.78 -37.88 -39.10
CA GLN A 20 -23.92 -38.27 -39.92
C GLN A 20 -25.09 -37.32 -39.66
N ARG A 21 -25.66 -36.84 -40.76
CA ARG A 21 -26.77 -35.89 -40.85
C ARG A 21 -28.07 -36.69 -40.86
N ALA A 22 -29.04 -36.33 -40.03
CA ALA A 22 -30.43 -36.78 -40.20
C ALA A 22 -31.38 -35.66 -39.75
N ALA A 23 -32.12 -35.15 -40.74
CA ALA A 23 -33.33 -34.36 -40.53
C ALA A 23 -34.51 -35.34 -40.54
N VAL A 24 -35.41 -35.26 -39.55
CA VAL A 24 -36.75 -35.85 -39.63
C VAL A 24 -37.73 -34.94 -38.90
N SER A 25 -38.74 -34.52 -39.65
CA SER A 25 -39.95 -33.82 -39.22
C SER A 25 -41.00 -34.81 -38.71
N SER A 26 -42.04 -34.26 -38.06
CA SER A 26 -43.42 -34.79 -37.98
C SER A 26 -43.92 -35.28 -36.61
N THR A 27 -44.76 -34.40 -36.03
CA THR A 27 -46.10 -34.63 -35.44
C THR A 27 -46.31 -35.45 -34.16
N ARG A 28 -46.96 -34.72 -33.23
CA ARG A 28 -48.16 -35.05 -32.42
C ARG A 28 -47.99 -35.85 -31.11
N ASN A 29 -48.27 -35.10 -30.04
CA ASN A 29 -49.28 -35.31 -29.00
C ASN A 29 -49.11 -36.42 -27.93
N PHE A 30 -49.31 -35.93 -26.69
CA PHE A 30 -50.06 -36.50 -25.56
C PHE A 30 -49.32 -37.34 -24.49
N TRP A 31 -49.22 -36.73 -23.30
CA TRP A 31 -49.28 -37.28 -21.92
C TRP A 31 -48.16 -38.28 -21.52
N SER A 32 -47.49 -38.23 -20.37
CA SER A 32 -47.81 -37.72 -19.02
C SER A 32 -46.53 -37.62 -18.18
N ALA A 33 -46.67 -37.08 -16.98
CA ALA A 33 -45.65 -36.66 -16.02
C ALA A 33 -44.53 -37.66 -15.67
N SER A 34 -43.33 -37.14 -15.41
CA SER A 34 -42.65 -37.21 -14.09
C SER A 34 -41.20 -36.73 -14.14
N ARG A 35 -40.86 -35.80 -13.22
CA ARG A 35 -39.51 -35.44 -12.70
C ARG A 35 -38.57 -34.75 -13.73
N CYS A 36 -38.03 -33.57 -13.47
CA CYS A 36 -37.25 -33.22 -12.30
C CYS A 36 -37.42 -31.76 -11.85
N LEU A 37 -37.39 -31.59 -10.53
CA LEU A 37 -37.08 -30.39 -9.78
C LEU A 37 -35.82 -29.67 -10.32
N ASN A 38 -35.87 -28.36 -10.49
CA ASN A 38 -35.48 -27.46 -9.39
C ASN A 38 -35.90 -26.01 -9.72
N GLN A 39 -36.74 -25.46 -8.83
CA GLN A 39 -37.13 -24.06 -8.84
C GLN A 39 -35.98 -23.21 -8.29
N VAL A 40 -35.69 -22.12 -9.00
CA VAL A 40 -34.86 -21.01 -8.52
C VAL A 40 -35.64 -20.30 -7.42
N SER A 41 -35.26 -20.50 -6.18
CA SER A 41 -35.74 -19.74 -5.03
C SER A 41 -34.96 -18.43 -4.93
N VAL A 42 -35.68 -17.32 -5.12
CA VAL A 42 -35.28 -15.99 -4.65
C VAL A 42 -35.48 -15.98 -3.14
N SER A 43 -34.40 -16.13 -2.39
CA SER A 43 -34.36 -15.81 -0.96
C SER A 43 -33.69 -14.46 -0.77
N ASN A 44 -34.52 -13.43 -0.55
CA ASN A 44 -34.12 -12.31 0.31
C ASN A 44 -33.82 -12.90 1.69
N SER A 45 -32.56 -13.14 1.98
CA SER A 45 -32.07 -13.35 3.33
C SER A 45 -31.40 -12.08 3.79
N GLU A 46 -31.99 -11.48 4.82
CA GLU A 46 -31.46 -10.40 5.63
C GLU A 46 -29.96 -10.60 5.88
N VAL A 47 -29.15 -9.64 5.43
CA VAL A 47 -27.74 -9.59 5.80
C VAL A 47 -27.67 -9.15 7.26
N SER A 48 -27.62 -10.14 8.13
CA SER A 48 -27.26 -10.01 9.53
C SER A 48 -25.97 -9.19 9.65
N SER A 49 -26.11 -8.02 10.26
CA SER A 49 -25.06 -7.13 10.72
C SER A 49 -24.17 -7.85 11.75
N SER A 50 -23.03 -8.38 11.31
CA SER A 50 -21.96 -8.79 12.22
C SER A 50 -20.58 -8.64 11.55
N ASN A 51 -19.89 -7.55 11.91
CA ASN A 51 -18.43 -7.46 12.05
C ASN A 51 -17.51 -7.84 10.87
N ASN A 52 -17.76 -7.30 9.67
CA ASN A 52 -16.72 -7.15 8.63
C ASN A 52 -16.14 -5.72 8.56
N ASN A 53 -16.51 -4.84 9.49
CA ASN A 53 -16.18 -3.41 9.45
C ASN A 53 -14.76 -3.06 9.92
N SER A 54 -13.92 -4.05 10.26
CA SER A 54 -12.55 -3.79 10.75
C SER A 54 -11.60 -3.24 9.68
N PHE A 55 -12.00 -3.24 8.40
CA PHE A 55 -11.21 -2.70 7.28
C PHE A 55 -11.83 -1.46 6.64
N LEU A 56 -12.89 -0.89 7.20
CA LEU A 56 -13.52 0.31 6.63
C LEU A 56 -13.06 1.57 7.36
N LEU A 57 -12.83 2.64 6.59
CA LEU A 57 -12.46 3.94 7.15
C LEU A 57 -13.61 4.49 8.01
N SER A 58 -13.29 5.02 9.19
CA SER A 58 -14.28 5.76 9.99
C SER A 58 -14.71 7.01 9.24
N ARG A 59 -16.03 7.16 9.04
CA ARG A 59 -16.63 8.26 8.24
C ARG A 59 -17.58 9.07 9.11
N SER A 60 -17.40 10.39 9.08
CA SER A 60 -18.36 11.38 9.60
C SER A 60 -19.60 11.54 8.72
N LYS A 61 -19.48 11.24 7.42
CA LYS A 61 -20.56 11.34 6.42
C LYS A 61 -20.75 10.01 5.71
N PRO A 62 -21.99 9.59 5.44
CA PRO A 62 -22.23 8.34 4.72
C PRO A 62 -21.65 8.40 3.31
N LYS A 63 -21.26 7.24 2.78
CA LYS A 63 -20.84 7.06 1.39
C LYS A 63 -21.96 7.51 0.45
N LEU A 64 -21.59 8.24 -0.60
CA LEU A 64 -22.54 8.59 -1.65
C LEU A 64 -22.82 7.36 -2.52
N THR A 65 -24.08 6.97 -2.63
CA THR A 65 -24.53 5.85 -3.48
C THR A 65 -25.04 6.32 -4.84
N VAL A 66 -25.55 7.55 -4.90
CA VAL A 66 -26.17 8.13 -6.09
C VAL A 66 -25.44 9.38 -6.55
N THR A 67 -25.57 9.64 -7.85
CA THR A 67 -25.14 10.88 -8.50
C THR A 67 -26.11 12.03 -8.21
N LYS A 68 -25.76 13.25 -8.64
CA LYS A 68 -26.64 14.42 -8.56
C LYS A 68 -28.01 14.22 -9.24
N PHE A 69 -28.07 13.33 -10.24
CA PHE A 69 -29.29 12.98 -10.97
C PHE A 69 -30.01 11.75 -10.40
N ASN A 70 -29.73 11.40 -9.14
CA ASN A 70 -30.28 10.23 -8.45
C ASN A 70 -30.03 8.88 -9.16
N LYS A 71 -29.06 8.81 -10.07
CA LYS A 71 -28.63 7.57 -10.73
C LYS A 71 -27.53 6.88 -9.91
N PRO A 72 -27.54 5.55 -9.75
CA PRO A 72 -26.46 4.83 -9.07
C PRO A 72 -25.12 4.99 -9.81
N PHE A 73 -24.02 4.92 -9.06
CA PHE A 73 -22.68 4.89 -9.67
C PHE A 73 -22.46 3.60 -10.46
N SER A 74 -21.74 3.67 -11.58
CA SER A 74 -21.33 2.48 -12.35
C SER A 74 -20.50 1.51 -11.52
N ASP A 75 -20.64 0.21 -11.75
CA ASP A 75 -19.94 -0.87 -11.04
C ASP A 75 -18.44 -0.64 -10.94
N ARG A 76 -17.78 -0.27 -12.05
CA ARG A 76 -16.33 0.04 -12.05
C ARG A 76 -15.93 1.12 -11.05
N LYS A 77 -16.74 2.15 -10.87
CA LYS A 77 -16.47 3.22 -9.89
C LYS A 77 -16.66 2.70 -8.46
N GLN A 78 -17.64 1.84 -8.24
CA GLN A 78 -17.88 1.22 -6.94
C GLN A 78 -16.70 0.32 -6.54
N VAL A 79 -16.22 -0.53 -7.46
CA VAL A 79 -15.05 -1.39 -7.25
C VAL A 79 -13.78 -0.57 -6.96
N LEU A 80 -13.53 0.50 -7.73
CA LEU A 80 -12.38 1.37 -7.47
C LEU A 80 -12.48 2.09 -6.12
N PHE A 81 -13.69 2.49 -5.74
CA PHE A 81 -13.93 3.12 -4.45
C PHE A 81 -13.59 2.16 -3.30
N GLU A 82 -14.08 0.92 -3.36
CA GLU A 82 -13.81 -0.12 -2.37
C GLU A 82 -12.31 -0.46 -2.29
N ARG A 83 -11.65 -0.59 -3.44
CA ARG A 83 -10.20 -0.84 -3.48
C ARG A 83 -9.40 0.27 -2.82
N TYR A 84 -9.72 1.54 -3.10
CA TYR A 84 -9.02 2.67 -2.49
C TYR A 84 -9.32 2.79 -1.00
N GLU A 85 -10.55 2.48 -0.58
CA GLU A 85 -10.91 2.40 0.83
C GLU A 85 -10.09 1.33 1.57
N ALA A 86 -9.93 0.14 0.98
CA ALA A 86 -9.08 -0.92 1.52
C ALA A 86 -7.60 -0.51 1.62
N ILE A 87 -7.06 0.14 0.58
CA ILE A 87 -5.67 0.63 0.60
C ILE A 87 -5.49 1.63 1.76
N PHE A 88 -6.38 2.61 1.88
CA PHE A 88 -6.26 3.65 2.90
C PHE A 88 -6.56 3.17 4.32
N SER A 89 -7.36 2.11 4.50
CA SER A 89 -7.61 1.54 5.82
C SER A 89 -6.48 0.61 6.29
N GLN A 90 -5.88 -0.13 5.36
CA GLN A 90 -4.79 -1.05 5.66
C GLN A 90 -3.44 -0.34 5.77
N SER A 91 -3.31 0.88 5.25
CA SER A 91 -2.02 1.58 5.23
C SER A 91 -1.88 2.59 6.37
N PRO A 92 -0.79 2.53 7.16
CA PRO A 92 -0.50 3.52 8.20
C PRO A 92 0.15 4.78 7.62
N ALA A 93 0.93 4.62 6.54
CA ALA A 93 1.53 5.71 5.79
C ALA A 93 1.11 5.63 4.31
N ILE A 94 0.88 6.78 3.71
CA ILE A 94 0.55 6.92 2.29
C ILE A 94 1.33 8.10 1.73
N LEU A 95 2.12 7.86 0.68
CA LEU A 95 2.79 8.91 -0.07
C LEU A 95 2.11 9.13 -1.41
N VAL A 96 1.80 10.37 -1.77
CA VAL A 96 1.28 10.76 -3.08
C VAL A 96 2.39 11.37 -3.91
N VAL A 97 2.56 10.82 -5.09
CA VAL A 97 3.54 11.28 -6.06
C VAL A 97 2.82 11.55 -7.38
N GLN A 98 3.09 12.70 -7.96
CA GLN A 98 2.66 13.04 -9.30
C GLN A 98 3.64 12.44 -10.31
N TYR A 99 3.12 11.85 -11.37
CA TYR A 99 3.95 11.31 -12.44
C TYR A 99 3.58 11.95 -13.78
N ILE A 100 4.59 12.12 -14.63
CA ILE A 100 4.47 12.67 -15.97
C ILE A 100 5.08 11.67 -16.97
N ASN A 101 4.28 11.16 -17.89
CA ASN A 101 4.71 10.34 -19.03
C ASN A 101 5.79 9.27 -18.70
N LEU A 102 5.52 8.45 -17.68
CA LEU A 102 6.46 7.39 -17.29
C LEU A 102 6.24 6.13 -18.15
N PRO A 103 7.29 5.58 -18.81
CA PRO A 103 7.17 4.37 -19.62
C PRO A 103 6.93 3.13 -18.75
N ALA A 104 6.43 2.06 -19.37
CA ALA A 104 6.07 0.83 -18.68
C ALA A 104 7.27 0.16 -17.98
N GLU A 105 8.46 0.22 -18.58
CA GLU A 105 9.71 -0.34 -18.02
C GLU A 105 10.08 0.33 -16.69
N SER A 106 10.11 1.67 -16.67
CA SER A 106 10.39 2.42 -15.43
C SER A 106 9.35 2.15 -14.35
N TRP A 107 8.07 1.91 -14.70
CA TRP A 107 7.06 1.48 -13.73
C TRP A 107 7.35 0.11 -13.14
N THR A 108 7.78 -0.86 -13.97
CA THR A 108 8.11 -2.20 -13.50
C THR A 108 9.34 -2.18 -12.59
N GLU A 109 10.38 -1.42 -12.94
CA GLU A 109 11.56 -1.22 -12.10
C GLU A 109 11.21 -0.55 -10.78
N LEU A 110 10.43 0.53 -10.81
CA LEU A 110 10.00 1.25 -9.63
C LEU A 110 9.22 0.34 -8.68
N ARG A 111 8.25 -0.43 -9.20
CA ARG A 111 7.48 -1.39 -8.39
C ARG A 111 8.35 -2.50 -7.83
N HIS A 112 9.35 -2.94 -8.58
CA HIS A 112 10.31 -3.92 -8.10
C HIS A 112 11.14 -3.34 -6.95
N LYS A 113 11.81 -2.21 -7.15
CA LYS A 113 12.61 -1.51 -6.13
C LYS A 113 11.82 -1.25 -4.84
N LEU A 114 10.59 -0.73 -4.95
CA LEU A 114 9.73 -0.49 -3.78
C LEU A 114 9.44 -1.77 -3.00
N LYS A 115 9.23 -2.90 -3.67
CA LYS A 115 9.03 -4.19 -2.98
C LYS A 115 10.29 -4.69 -2.30
N ILE A 116 11.46 -4.50 -2.91
CA ILE A 116 12.75 -4.97 -2.36
C ILE A 116 13.20 -4.09 -1.18
N GLU A 117 13.30 -2.79 -1.44
CA GLU A 117 14.00 -1.82 -0.60
C GLU A 117 13.08 -1.26 0.49
N CYS A 118 11.77 -1.15 0.22
CA CYS A 118 10.78 -0.48 1.08
C CYS A 118 9.74 -1.45 1.67
N HIS A 119 10.16 -2.59 2.20
CA HIS A 119 9.33 -3.52 2.98
C HIS A 119 7.96 -3.82 2.32
N GLY A 120 7.96 -4.16 1.02
CA GLY A 120 6.72 -4.56 0.33
C GLY A 120 5.77 -3.42 -0.03
N ALA A 121 6.24 -2.17 -0.10
CA ALA A 121 5.42 -1.03 -0.50
C ALA A 121 4.74 -1.25 -1.87
N GLU A 122 3.43 -0.97 -1.96
CA GLU A 122 2.66 -1.09 -3.18
C GLU A 122 2.49 0.28 -3.84
N ALA A 123 2.82 0.37 -5.13
CA ALA A 123 2.55 1.56 -5.94
C ALA A 123 1.27 1.37 -6.77
N THR A 124 0.22 2.10 -6.41
CA THR A 124 -1.10 2.07 -7.06
C THR A 124 -1.40 3.40 -7.74
N VAL A 125 -1.86 3.35 -9.00
CA VAL A 125 -2.26 4.56 -9.72
C VAL A 125 -3.67 4.96 -9.29
N LEU A 126 -3.85 6.23 -8.93
CA LEU A 126 -5.11 6.73 -8.43
C LEU A 126 -5.89 7.52 -9.48
N LYS A 127 -7.20 7.30 -9.51
CA LYS A 127 -8.15 8.21 -10.14
C LYS A 127 -8.56 9.27 -9.13
N GLY A 128 -8.04 10.49 -9.30
CA GLY A 128 -8.15 11.56 -8.31
C GLY A 128 -9.59 11.84 -7.83
N GLY A 129 -10.56 11.93 -8.74
CA GLY A 129 -11.96 12.17 -8.35
C GLY A 129 -12.59 11.07 -7.49
N ILE A 130 -12.16 9.81 -7.63
CA ILE A 130 -12.63 8.70 -6.79
C ILE A 130 -11.88 8.70 -5.46
N ALA A 131 -10.55 8.88 -5.47
CA ALA A 131 -9.75 8.98 -4.26
C ALA A 131 -10.21 10.13 -3.36
N ALA A 132 -10.47 11.31 -3.93
CA ALA A 132 -11.03 12.46 -3.23
C ALA A 132 -12.44 12.19 -2.66
N ALA A 133 -13.22 11.31 -3.28
CA ALA A 133 -14.52 10.90 -2.75
C ALA A 133 -14.39 9.91 -1.58
N VAL A 134 -13.40 9.00 -1.63
CA VAL A 134 -13.12 8.03 -0.55
C VAL A 134 -12.67 8.76 0.71
N VAL A 135 -11.78 9.73 0.56
CA VAL A 135 -11.18 10.53 1.62
C VAL A 135 -12.17 11.55 2.23
N ARG A 136 -13.28 11.84 1.54
CA ARG A 136 -14.28 12.80 2.03
C ARG A 136 -14.91 12.32 3.33
N GLY A 137 -14.80 13.15 4.37
CA GLY A 137 -15.42 12.88 5.68
C GLY A 137 -14.72 11.80 6.49
N THR A 138 -13.52 11.37 6.11
CA THR A 138 -12.62 10.55 6.93
C THR A 138 -11.57 11.46 7.60
N PRO A 139 -10.78 10.97 8.57
CA PRO A 139 -9.64 11.74 9.10
C PRO A 139 -8.65 12.15 8.00
N LEU A 140 -8.70 11.49 6.84
CA LEU A 140 -7.80 11.76 5.73
C LEU A 140 -8.20 12.97 4.87
N ASP A 141 -9.31 13.65 5.15
CA ASP A 141 -9.90 14.69 4.28
C ASP A 141 -8.89 15.79 3.87
N ARG A 142 -7.93 16.07 4.76
CA ARG A 142 -6.84 17.03 4.53
C ARG A 142 -6.01 16.71 3.28
N MET A 143 -5.88 15.43 2.90
CA MET A 143 -5.07 14.96 1.77
C MET A 143 -5.70 15.23 0.40
N LYS A 144 -6.97 15.64 0.36
CA LYS A 144 -7.76 15.76 -0.88
C LYS A 144 -7.09 16.59 -1.98
N PHE A 145 -6.37 17.65 -1.61
CA PHE A 145 -5.71 18.55 -2.58
C PHE A 145 -4.58 17.86 -3.37
N LEU A 146 -3.96 16.82 -2.79
CA LEU A 146 -2.88 16.06 -3.43
C LEU A 146 -3.36 15.22 -4.61
N PHE A 147 -4.66 14.94 -4.71
CA PHE A 147 -5.21 14.09 -5.78
C PHE A 147 -5.54 14.85 -7.08
N THR A 148 -4.96 16.03 -7.27
CA THR A 148 -5.16 16.83 -8.48
C THR A 148 -4.15 16.43 -9.55
N GLY A 149 -4.62 15.97 -10.71
CA GLY A 149 -3.77 15.56 -11.83
C GLY A 149 -3.47 14.06 -11.89
N SER A 150 -2.38 13.69 -12.56
CA SER A 150 -1.90 12.31 -12.72
C SER A 150 -1.07 11.89 -11.51
N VAL A 151 -1.72 11.18 -10.59
CA VAL A 151 -1.14 10.82 -9.31
C VAL A 151 -1.15 9.31 -9.09
N PHE A 152 -0.14 8.83 -8.38
CA PHE A 152 -0.12 7.49 -7.83
C PHE A 152 0.22 7.58 -6.34
N THR A 153 -0.18 6.55 -5.61
CA THR A 153 0.13 6.39 -4.21
C THR A 153 1.10 5.26 -3.98
N ILE A 154 2.02 5.49 -3.05
CA ILE A 154 2.82 4.45 -2.42
C ILE A 154 2.20 4.20 -1.05
N SER A 155 1.72 2.99 -0.83
CA SER A 155 1.09 2.57 0.42
C SER A 155 1.86 1.41 1.02
N TRP A 156 2.09 1.48 2.33
CA TRP A 156 2.65 0.39 3.11
C TRP A 156 1.49 -0.36 3.77
N PRO A 157 1.27 -1.65 3.50
CA PRO A 157 0.22 -2.40 4.17
C PRO A 157 0.62 -2.69 5.63
N ILE A 158 -0.33 -2.69 6.57
CA ILE A 158 -0.10 -3.07 7.98
C ILE A 158 0.62 -4.42 8.12
N ALA A 159 0.40 -5.35 7.18
CA ALA A 159 1.09 -6.63 7.15
C ALA A 159 2.63 -6.50 7.08
N SER A 160 3.16 -5.40 6.52
CA SER A 160 4.60 -5.16 6.44
C SER A 160 5.23 -4.68 7.74
N GLN A 161 4.42 -4.32 8.74
CA GLN A 161 4.92 -3.84 10.04
C GLN A 161 5.32 -4.98 10.97
N SER A 162 4.82 -6.20 10.73
CA SER A 162 5.12 -7.35 11.58
C SER A 162 6.59 -7.77 11.43
N PRO A 163 7.32 -8.05 12.54
CA PRO A 163 8.72 -8.49 12.51
C PRO A 163 8.93 -9.85 11.81
N THR A 164 7.84 -10.58 11.53
CA THR A 164 7.86 -11.85 10.79
C THR A 164 7.66 -11.64 9.27
N TYR A 165 7.39 -10.42 8.82
CA TYR A 165 7.12 -10.15 7.42
C TYR A 165 8.36 -10.47 6.56
N VAL A 166 8.17 -11.34 5.57
CA VAL A 166 9.18 -11.68 4.56
C VAL A 166 8.70 -11.14 3.21
N ASN A 167 9.55 -10.36 2.54
CA ASN A 167 9.25 -9.90 1.18
C ASN A 167 9.23 -11.09 0.21
N THR A 168 8.75 -10.88 -1.02
CA THR A 168 8.74 -11.91 -2.10
C THR A 168 10.11 -12.50 -2.43
N ILE A 169 11.19 -11.94 -1.90
CA ILE A 169 12.59 -12.37 -2.08
C ILE A 169 13.08 -13.23 -0.90
N GLY A 170 12.25 -13.45 0.13
CA GLY A 170 12.62 -14.25 1.30
C GLY A 170 13.61 -13.57 2.25
N LYS A 171 13.92 -12.29 2.05
CA LYS A 171 14.64 -11.47 3.05
C LYS A 171 13.65 -10.95 4.08
N CYS A 172 13.94 -11.15 5.36
CA CYS A 172 13.32 -10.44 6.48
C CYS A 172 13.85 -9.00 6.42
N PRO A 173 13.05 -8.01 5.99
CA PRO A 173 13.51 -6.65 5.96
C PRO A 173 13.43 -6.15 7.41
N GLY A 174 14.50 -6.35 8.18
CA GLY A 174 14.77 -5.76 9.50
C GLY A 174 13.60 -5.52 10.47
N GLU A 175 13.80 -4.58 11.38
CA GLU A 175 12.72 -3.97 12.16
C GLU A 175 12.03 -2.92 11.29
N PHE A 176 10.69 -2.91 11.27
CA PHE A 176 9.94 -1.95 10.46
C PHE A 176 9.97 -0.56 11.12
N VAL A 177 10.71 0.37 10.52
CA VAL A 177 10.86 1.75 11.00
C VAL A 177 10.29 2.72 9.97
N LEU A 178 9.11 3.29 10.25
CA LEU A 178 8.35 4.15 9.34
C LEU A 178 9.18 5.30 8.71
N PRO A 179 9.96 6.10 9.49
CA PRO A 179 10.78 7.18 8.94
C PRO A 179 11.85 6.72 7.95
N ALA A 180 12.49 5.58 8.23
CA ALA A 180 13.54 5.03 7.38
C ALA A 180 12.99 4.54 6.04
N GLU A 181 11.79 3.94 6.05
CA GLU A 181 11.16 3.46 4.82
C GLU A 181 10.72 4.60 3.90
N ILE A 182 10.18 5.67 4.48
CA ILE A 182 9.83 6.86 3.71
C ILE A 182 11.08 7.48 3.09
N LYS A 183 12.22 7.46 3.80
CA LYS A 183 13.51 7.92 3.26
C LYS A 183 13.94 7.14 2.03
N LYS A 184 13.95 5.82 2.11
CA LYS A 184 14.30 4.95 0.97
C LYS A 184 13.34 5.17 -0.21
N ALA A 185 12.04 5.25 0.06
CA ALA A 185 11.04 5.50 -0.98
C ALA A 185 11.26 6.86 -1.65
N LEU A 186 11.63 7.89 -0.90
CA LEU A 186 11.98 9.20 -1.45
C LEU A 186 13.26 9.17 -2.28
N GLU A 187 14.28 8.41 -1.89
CA GLU A 187 15.52 8.24 -2.66
C GLU A 187 15.25 7.55 -4.01
N ILE A 188 14.42 6.50 -4.01
CA ILE A 188 13.97 5.83 -5.23
C ILE A 188 13.21 6.82 -6.12
N VAL A 189 12.25 7.57 -5.56
CA VAL A 189 11.46 8.55 -6.32
C VAL A 189 12.34 9.68 -6.86
N SER A 190 13.31 10.15 -6.09
CA SER A 190 14.26 11.20 -6.48
C SER A 190 15.21 10.76 -7.58
N SER A 191 15.54 9.46 -7.67
CA SER A 191 16.32 8.91 -8.77
C SER A 191 15.63 9.08 -10.13
N TYR A 192 14.30 9.21 -10.14
CA TYR A 192 13.49 9.49 -11.33
C TYR A 192 12.99 10.95 -11.38
N SER A 193 13.71 11.88 -10.77
CA SER A 193 13.34 13.30 -10.54
C SER A 193 12.79 14.05 -11.75
N GLN A 194 13.17 13.68 -12.98
CA GLN A 194 12.67 14.32 -14.20
C GLN A 194 11.18 14.03 -14.47
N LYS A 195 10.64 12.91 -13.96
CA LYS A 195 9.29 12.43 -14.27
C LYS A 195 8.39 12.27 -13.04
N LEU A 196 8.99 12.20 -11.86
CA LEU A 196 8.28 12.01 -10.60
C LEU A 196 8.45 13.22 -9.68
N ILE A 197 7.32 13.77 -9.25
CA ILE A 197 7.27 14.93 -8.35
C ILE A 197 6.58 14.49 -7.05
N PRO A 198 7.29 14.42 -5.92
CA PRO A 198 6.67 14.12 -4.63
C PRO A 198 5.84 15.31 -4.17
N LEU A 199 4.52 15.15 -4.07
CA LEU A 199 3.63 16.22 -3.62
C LEU A 199 3.56 16.27 -2.09
N GLY A 200 3.35 15.11 -1.48
CA GLY A 200 3.13 14.98 -0.05
C GLY A 200 2.60 13.61 0.33
N GLY A 201 2.17 13.45 1.57
CA GLY A 201 1.61 12.20 2.05
C GLY A 201 0.84 12.39 3.35
N MET A 202 0.30 11.29 3.84
CA MET A 202 -0.24 11.19 5.19
C MET A 202 0.55 10.15 5.96
N VAL A 203 0.93 10.47 7.18
CA VAL A 203 1.51 9.55 8.14
C VAL A 203 0.71 9.70 9.43
N ASP A 204 0.13 8.62 9.95
CA ASP A 204 -0.62 8.64 11.22
C ASP A 204 -1.68 9.76 11.31
N ASN A 205 -2.41 9.98 10.21
CA ASN A 205 -3.40 11.08 10.02
C ASN A 205 -2.83 12.51 10.02
N ALA A 206 -1.52 12.69 10.08
CA ALA A 206 -0.84 13.96 9.85
C ALA A 206 -0.49 14.12 8.37
N LEU A 207 -0.87 15.27 7.80
CA LEU A 207 -0.54 15.65 6.44
C LEU A 207 0.91 16.15 6.39
N LEU A 208 1.73 15.56 5.53
CA LEU A 208 3.13 15.93 5.33
C LEU A 208 3.35 16.47 3.92
N THR A 209 3.83 17.71 3.82
CA THR A 209 4.31 18.29 2.55
C THR A 209 5.77 17.88 2.30
N HIS A 210 6.28 18.00 1.08
CA HIS A 210 7.67 17.64 0.73
C HIS A 210 8.74 18.07 1.74
N LYS A 211 8.67 19.31 2.27
CA LYS A 211 9.60 19.80 3.31
C LYS A 211 9.49 18.98 4.60
N MET A 212 8.26 18.84 5.11
CA MET A 212 7.97 18.08 6.33
C MET A 212 8.32 16.61 6.20
N ILE A 213 8.22 16.03 5.00
CA ILE A 213 8.64 14.65 4.77
C ILE A 213 10.15 14.51 4.99
N LYS A 214 10.97 15.45 4.50
CA LYS A 214 12.42 15.43 4.75
C LYS A 214 12.74 15.52 6.25
N ASP A 215 12.05 16.40 6.97
CA ASP A 215 12.21 16.54 8.41
C ASP A 215 11.80 15.24 9.13
N TYR A 216 10.71 14.62 8.70
CA TYR A 216 10.26 13.33 9.20
C TYR A 216 11.30 12.22 8.95
N THR A 217 11.90 12.16 7.77
CA THR A 217 12.94 11.15 7.46
C THR A 217 14.23 11.30 8.25
N ASN A 218 14.51 12.51 8.75
CA ASN A 218 15.66 12.77 9.62
C ASN A 218 15.37 12.47 11.09
N THR A 219 14.12 12.13 11.43
CA THR A 219 13.74 11.77 12.80
C THR A 219 14.37 10.41 13.14
N PRO A 220 15.05 10.28 14.29
CA PRO A 220 15.66 9.02 14.71
C PRO A 220 14.61 7.95 15.04
N SER A 221 15.07 6.71 15.20
CA SER A 221 14.21 5.58 15.57
C SER A 221 13.58 5.75 16.96
N GLN A 222 12.52 5.00 17.26
CA GLN A 222 11.83 5.08 18.55
C GLN A 222 12.76 4.78 19.72
N HIS A 223 13.62 3.76 19.60
CA HIS A 223 14.58 3.41 20.65
C HIS A 223 15.63 4.50 20.89
N GLU A 224 16.05 5.19 19.82
CA GLU A 224 16.95 6.35 19.94
C GLU A 224 16.24 7.58 20.56
N LEU A 225 14.97 7.83 20.23
CA LEU A 225 14.20 8.88 20.89
C LEU A 225 14.05 8.60 22.39
N LEU A 226 13.77 7.36 22.76
CA LEU A 226 13.67 6.95 24.16
C LEU A 226 15.02 7.13 24.89
N SER A 227 16.14 6.79 24.26
CA SER A 227 17.46 6.99 24.86
C SER A 227 17.81 8.47 25.02
N GLN A 228 17.43 9.32 24.07
CA GLN A 228 17.56 10.78 24.20
C GLN A 228 16.73 11.32 25.37
N VAL A 229 15.48 10.86 25.53
CA VAL A 229 14.63 11.25 26.66
C VAL A 229 15.26 10.83 27.99
N VAL A 230 15.75 9.59 28.09
CA VAL A 230 16.46 9.09 29.29
C VAL A 230 17.73 9.92 29.56
N GLY A 231 18.49 10.28 28.52
CA GLY A 231 19.67 11.13 28.64
C GLY A 231 19.33 12.53 29.17
N ILE A 232 18.26 13.16 28.65
CA ILE A 232 17.77 14.46 29.12
C ILE A 232 17.31 14.38 30.58
N LEU A 233 16.66 13.29 30.99
CA LEU A 233 16.26 13.06 32.38
C LEU A 233 17.46 12.84 33.32
N GLN A 234 18.55 12.26 32.85
CA GLN A 234 19.77 12.04 33.65
C GLN A 234 20.66 13.30 33.74
N ASN A 235 20.59 14.21 32.76
CA ASN A 235 21.37 15.46 32.72
C ASN A 235 21.32 16.31 34.00
N PRO A 236 20.18 16.55 34.66
CA PRO A 236 20.16 17.33 35.90
C PRO A 236 20.91 16.64 37.06
N ALA A 237 20.77 15.31 37.20
CA ALA A 237 21.51 14.56 38.23
C ALA A 237 23.02 14.61 37.99
N SER A 238 23.46 14.45 36.73
CA SER A 238 24.87 14.59 36.35
C SER A 238 25.40 16.02 36.55
N SER A 239 24.56 17.04 36.35
CA SER A 239 24.92 18.44 36.62
C SER A 239 25.10 18.69 38.12
N LEU A 240 24.26 18.08 38.96
CA LEU A 240 24.38 18.18 40.42
C LEU A 240 25.65 17.49 40.93
N THR A 241 25.94 16.28 40.47
CA THR A 241 27.19 15.60 40.88
C THR A 241 28.42 16.35 40.36
N ARG A 242 28.36 16.92 39.15
CA ARG A 242 29.46 17.73 38.59
C ARG A 242 29.70 19.01 39.38
N THR A 243 28.65 19.68 39.85
CA THR A 243 28.79 20.87 40.70
C THR A 243 29.34 20.53 42.08
N LEU A 244 28.88 19.44 42.71
CA LEU A 244 29.44 18.96 43.98
C LEU A 244 30.92 18.57 43.85
N ASN A 245 31.31 17.89 42.78
CA ASN A 245 32.69 17.46 42.55
C ASN A 245 33.63 18.60 42.10
N HIS A 246 33.08 19.73 41.65
CA HIS A 246 33.89 20.87 41.21
C HIS A 246 34.66 21.52 42.36
N ILE A 247 34.05 21.64 43.52
CA ILE A 247 34.66 22.26 44.70
C ILE A 247 35.95 21.53 45.15
N PRO A 248 35.94 20.22 45.45
CA PRO A 248 37.15 19.51 45.86
C PRO A 248 38.18 19.42 44.74
N SER A 249 37.76 19.23 43.49
CA SER A 249 38.70 19.14 42.36
C SER A 249 39.44 20.46 42.10
N ARG A 250 38.79 21.61 42.29
CA ARG A 250 39.45 22.93 42.23
C ARG A 250 40.55 23.06 43.28
N LEU A 251 40.29 22.65 44.52
CA LEU A 251 41.29 22.68 45.59
C LEU A 251 42.51 21.79 45.26
N VAL A 252 42.26 20.54 44.84
CA VAL A 252 43.33 19.61 44.44
C VAL A 252 44.15 20.17 43.27
N ASN A 253 43.50 20.80 42.30
CA ASN A 253 44.19 21.37 41.14
C ASN A 253 45.06 22.58 41.53
N VAL A 254 44.61 23.45 42.45
CA VAL A 254 45.43 24.55 42.97
C VAL A 254 46.66 24.02 43.71
N LEU A 255 46.49 23.03 44.58
CA LEU A 255 47.61 22.42 45.31
C LEU A 255 48.62 21.75 44.37
N LYS A 256 48.16 21.03 43.33
CA LYS A 256 49.04 20.47 42.30
C LYS A 256 49.83 21.54 41.56
N ASN A 257 49.19 22.64 41.20
CA ASN A 257 49.85 23.75 40.52
C ASN A 257 50.90 24.42 41.41
N MET A 258 50.63 24.57 42.71
CA MET A 258 51.60 25.10 43.68
C MET A 258 52.79 24.17 43.92
N HIS A 259 52.62 22.85 43.77
CA HIS A 259 53.70 21.88 43.94
C HIS A 259 54.62 21.77 42.71
N GLN A 260 54.14 22.15 41.52
CA GLN A 260 54.92 22.12 40.28
C GLN A 260 55.72 23.40 40.00
N GLN A 261 55.45 24.48 40.74
CA GLN A 261 56.26 25.70 40.77
C GLN A 261 57.37 25.58 41.81
#